data_AF-A0A401TZ45-F1
#
_entry.id   AF-A0A401TZ45-F1
#
_cell.length_a   1.000
_cell.length_b   1.000
_cell.length_c   1.000
_cell.angle_alpha   90.00
_cell.angle_beta   90.00
_cell.angle_gamma   90.00
#
_symmetry.space_group_name_H-M   'P 1'
#
loop_
_entity.id
_entity.type
_entity.pdbx_description
1 polymer ?
#
loop_
_entity_poly.entity_id
_entity_poly.type
_entity_poly.pdbx_seq_one_letter_code
_entity_poly.pdbx_strand_id
1 'polypeptide(L)'
;MAPETLVVMTPETLVTMGPETLVIMAPETLDVMAPETLDVMAPETLDVMTPETLVVMGPETLVVMTPETLVVMGPETLVVMGPETLVVMGPETLVVMGPETLVVMGPETLDVMGPETLDVMGPETLDVMTPETLVVMTPETLVVMGPETLDVMTPETLDVMTPETLVVMGPETLVTMGPETLVVMNPETLVIMTPETLVV
;
A
#
# COMPACT_ATOMS: atom_id res chain seq x y z
N MET A 1 19.07 17.37 29.41
CA MET A 1 19.31 16.48 28.27
C MET A 1 18.40 15.29 28.49
N ALA A 2 17.27 15.26 27.77
CA ALA A 2 16.60 14.00 27.54
C ALA A 2 17.60 13.10 26.78
N PRO A 3 17.54 11.77 26.93
CA PRO A 3 18.40 10.89 26.14
C PRO A 3 18.05 11.07 24.65
N GLU A 4 19.07 11.32 23.83
CA GLU A 4 18.97 11.45 22.36
C GLU A 4 18.46 10.15 21.70
N THR A 5 18.53 9.03 22.41
CA THR A 5 18.00 7.74 21.97
C THR A 5 17.57 6.91 23.16
N LEU A 6 16.35 6.39 23.14
CA LEU A 6 15.84 5.44 24.12
C LEU A 6 15.79 4.04 23.48
N VAL A 7 16.41 3.06 24.12
CA VAL A 7 16.36 1.66 23.70
C VAL A 7 15.59 0.87 24.75
N VAL A 8 14.52 0.17 24.33
CA VAL A 8 13.69 -0.66 25.21
C VAL A 8 13.65 -2.09 24.69
N MET A 9 13.79 -3.04 25.59
CA MET A 9 13.81 -4.46 25.27
C MET A 9 12.61 -5.13 25.92
N THR A 10 11.83 -5.85 25.12
CA THR A 10 10.75 -6.74 25.55
C THR A 10 9.79 -6.11 26.58
N PRO A 11 9.26 -4.90 26.36
CA PRO A 11 8.22 -4.38 27.24
C PRO A 11 6.89 -5.11 26.94
N GLU A 12 6.16 -5.53 27.97
CA GLU A 12 4.76 -5.98 27.79
C GLU A 12 3.92 -4.82 27.23
N THR A 13 4.03 -3.64 27.86
CA THR A 13 3.36 -2.42 27.40
C THR A 13 4.28 -1.23 27.53
N LEU A 14 4.30 -0.40 26.50
CA LEU A 14 4.97 0.89 26.53
C LEU A 14 4.09 1.95 25.87
N VAL A 15 3.93 3.08 26.57
CA VAL A 15 3.25 4.27 26.05
C VAL A 15 4.23 5.43 26.14
N THR A 16 4.52 6.09 25.01
CA THR A 16 5.46 7.22 24.99
C THR A 16 4.95 8.36 24.11
N MET A 17 5.48 9.56 24.37
CA MET A 17 5.10 10.77 23.65
C MET A 17 6.33 11.63 23.40
N GLY A 18 6.51 12.05 22.15
CA GLY A 18 7.59 12.94 21.72
C GLY A 18 9.01 12.41 21.91
N PRO A 19 9.33 11.11 21.72
CA PRO A 19 10.73 10.70 21.68
C PRO A 19 11.40 11.23 20.40
N GLU A 20 12.63 11.75 20.51
CA GLU A 20 13.45 12.07 19.33
C GLU A 20 13.82 10.77 18.60
N THR A 21 14.41 9.80 19.31
CA THR A 21 14.70 8.47 18.74
C THR A 21 14.35 7.37 19.72
N LEU A 22 13.58 6.39 19.25
CA LEU A 22 13.14 5.25 20.02
C LEU A 22 13.40 3.95 19.24
N VAL A 23 14.12 3.02 19.87
CA VAL A 23 14.39 1.68 19.31
C VAL A 23 13.82 0.64 20.25
N ILE A 24 12.92 -0.20 19.76
CA ILE A 24 12.20 -1.18 20.58
C ILE A 24 12.28 -2.56 19.94
N MET A 25 12.58 -3.57 20.77
CA MET A 25 12.57 -4.96 20.36
C MET A 25 11.50 -5.75 21.09
N ALA A 26 10.68 -6.48 20.33
CA ALA A 26 9.66 -7.42 20.76
C ALA A 26 8.72 -6.88 21.86
N PRO A 27 8.06 -5.73 21.67
CA PRO A 27 6.99 -5.32 22.58
C PRO A 27 5.73 -6.15 22.31
N GLU A 28 4.97 -6.52 23.35
CA GLU A 28 3.61 -7.04 23.11
C GLU A 28 2.72 -5.90 22.63
N THR A 29 2.71 -4.78 23.36
CA THR A 29 1.90 -3.60 23.03
C THR A 29 2.70 -2.30 23.10
N LEU A 30 2.60 -1.49 22.06
CA LEU A 30 3.30 -0.21 21.97
C LEU A 30 2.40 0.88 21.37
N ASP A 31 2.27 1.99 22.10
CA ASP A 31 1.57 3.21 21.67
C ASP A 31 2.56 4.38 21.71
N VAL A 32 2.79 5.01 20.56
CA VAL A 32 3.73 6.12 20.43
C VAL A 32 3.08 7.30 19.73
N MET A 33 3.14 8.46 20.38
CA MET A 33 2.68 9.72 19.80
C MET A 33 3.86 10.61 19.42
N ALA A 34 3.85 11.09 18.17
CA ALA A 34 4.78 12.06 17.62
C ALA A 34 6.27 11.74 17.84
N PRO A 35 6.75 10.52 17.51
CA PRO A 35 8.19 10.27 17.46
C PRO A 35 8.81 10.96 16.24
N GLU A 36 10.02 11.50 16.37
CA GLU A 36 10.80 11.91 15.18
C GLU A 36 11.29 10.66 14.45
N THR A 37 11.94 9.73 15.16
CA THR A 37 12.35 8.43 14.59
C THR A 37 11.97 7.27 15.50
N LEU A 38 11.31 6.26 14.94
CA LEU A 38 10.92 5.04 15.65
C LEU A 38 11.29 3.78 14.84
N ASP A 39 12.13 2.93 15.43
CA ASP A 39 12.48 1.61 14.92
C ASP A 39 11.91 0.52 15.83
N VAL A 40 11.06 -0.35 15.30
CA VAL A 40 10.44 -1.44 16.08
C VAL A 40 10.64 -2.78 15.40
N MET A 41 11.12 -3.76 16.15
CA MET A 41 11.29 -5.14 15.68
C MET A 41 10.31 -6.07 16.40
N ALA A 42 9.55 -6.83 15.63
CA ALA A 42 8.62 -7.88 16.04
C ALA A 42 7.61 -7.46 17.13
N PRO A 43 6.87 -6.34 16.99
CA PRO A 43 5.78 -6.03 17.91
C PRO A 43 4.57 -6.95 17.66
N GLU A 44 3.84 -7.37 18.70
CA GLU A 44 2.53 -7.99 18.46
C GLU A 44 1.53 -6.90 18.00
N THR A 45 1.39 -5.83 18.78
CA THR A 45 0.54 -4.68 18.42
C THR A 45 1.29 -3.35 18.54
N LEU A 46 1.23 -2.55 17.48
CA LEU A 46 1.83 -1.23 17.42
C LEU A 46 0.84 -0.20 16.87
N ASP A 47 0.61 0.87 17.64
CA ASP A 47 -0.17 2.03 17.23
C ASP A 47 0.73 3.28 17.29
N VAL A 48 0.84 4.00 16.16
CA VAL A 48 1.73 5.18 16.07
C VAL A 48 0.99 6.33 15.41
N MET A 49 1.00 7.47 16.08
CA MET A 49 0.43 8.71 15.54
C MET A 49 1.53 9.70 15.19
N THR A 50 1.44 10.27 13.99
CA THR A 50 2.27 11.36 13.48
C THR A 50 3.79 11.12 13.60
N PRO A 51 4.35 9.95 13.21
CA PRO A 51 5.80 9.80 13.18
C PRO A 51 6.40 10.56 11.98
N GLU A 52 7.58 11.16 12.12
CA GLU A 52 8.30 11.64 10.93
C GLU A 52 8.87 10.43 10.17
N THR A 53 9.63 9.57 10.85
CA THR A 53 10.15 8.32 10.28
C THR A 53 9.80 7.12 11.15
N LEU A 54 9.18 6.10 10.55
CA LEU A 54 8.85 4.83 11.20
C LEU A 54 9.34 3.63 10.38
N VAL A 55 10.13 2.76 11.00
CA VAL A 55 10.54 1.47 10.43
C VAL A 55 10.07 0.34 11.34
N VAL A 56 9.30 -0.60 10.78
CA VAL A 56 8.77 -1.74 11.53
C VAL A 56 9.06 -3.05 10.81
N MET A 57 9.54 -4.04 11.56
CA MET A 57 9.83 -5.38 11.02
C MET A 57 8.99 -6.43 11.74
N GLY A 58 8.21 -7.20 11.00
CA GLY A 58 7.41 -8.32 11.48
C GLY A 58 6.35 -7.99 12.53
N PRO A 59 5.54 -6.92 12.39
CA PRO A 59 4.43 -6.70 13.30
C PRO A 59 3.29 -7.72 13.04
N GLU A 60 2.59 -8.21 14.06
CA GLU A 60 1.33 -8.91 13.81
C GLU A 60 0.26 -7.87 13.38
N THR A 61 0.07 -6.82 14.17
CA THR A 61 -0.84 -5.71 13.85
C THR A 61 -0.14 -4.37 13.98
N LEU A 62 -0.22 -3.55 12.92
CA LEU A 62 0.30 -2.19 12.88
C LEU A 62 -0.76 -1.20 12.38
N VAL A 63 -1.01 -0.17 13.18
CA VAL A 63 -1.84 0.98 12.83
C VAL A 63 -0.98 2.24 12.86
N VAL A 64 -0.97 3.01 11.77
CA VAL A 64 -0.20 4.24 11.68
C VAL A 64 -1.05 5.37 11.11
N MET A 65 -1.07 6.50 11.79
CA MET A 65 -1.75 7.70 11.33
C MET A 65 -0.74 8.79 10.95
N THR A 66 -0.89 9.31 9.74
CA THR A 66 -0.16 10.45 9.17
C THR A 66 1.36 10.39 9.36
N PRO A 67 2.04 9.31 8.94
CA PRO A 67 3.49 9.29 8.91
C PRO A 67 4.02 10.12 7.72
N GLU A 68 5.17 10.79 7.86
CA GLU A 68 5.85 11.33 6.67
C GLU A 68 6.47 10.16 5.88
N THR A 69 7.29 9.34 6.54
CA THR A 69 7.88 8.14 5.93
C THR A 69 7.63 6.89 6.77
N LEU A 70 7.06 5.87 6.14
CA LEU A 70 6.81 4.56 6.75
C LEU A 70 7.38 3.41 5.90
N VAL A 71 8.21 2.57 6.53
CA VAL A 71 8.73 1.34 5.94
C VAL A 71 8.33 0.15 6.80
N VAL A 72 7.62 -0.82 6.23
CA VAL A 72 7.17 -2.01 6.95
C VAL A 72 7.54 -3.28 6.19
N MET A 73 8.07 -4.27 6.92
CA MET A 73 8.43 -5.58 6.36
C MET A 73 7.67 -6.69 7.08
N GLY A 74 6.93 -7.51 6.33
CA GLY A 74 6.22 -8.70 6.80
C GLY A 74 5.16 -8.46 7.87
N PRO A 75 4.25 -7.47 7.75
CA PRO A 75 3.13 -7.36 8.67
C PRO A 75 2.07 -8.45 8.38
N GLU A 76 1.41 -9.01 9.39
CA GLU A 76 0.17 -9.78 9.11
C GLU A 76 -0.94 -8.79 8.72
N THR A 77 -1.19 -7.78 9.55
CA THR A 77 -2.17 -6.71 9.25
C THR A 77 -1.54 -5.32 9.39
N LEU A 78 -1.68 -4.52 8.35
CA LEU A 78 -1.25 -3.12 8.34
C LEU A 78 -2.38 -2.18 7.89
N VAL A 79 -2.67 -1.17 8.71
CA VAL A 79 -3.60 -0.08 8.39
C VAL A 79 -2.87 1.26 8.46
N VAL A 80 -2.87 2.01 7.37
CA VAL A 80 -2.19 3.32 7.30
C VAL A 80 -3.13 4.39 6.74
N MET A 81 -3.17 5.55 7.39
CA MET A 81 -3.95 6.70 6.94
C MET A 81 -3.06 7.91 6.70
N GLY A 82 -3.12 8.47 5.50
CA GLY A 82 -2.44 9.70 5.09
C GLY A 82 -0.91 9.68 5.17
N PRO A 83 -0.20 8.64 4.70
CA PRO A 83 1.26 8.69 4.63
C PRO A 83 1.72 9.59 3.46
N GLU A 84 2.80 10.35 3.61
CA GLU A 84 3.43 10.96 2.41
C GLU A 84 4.10 9.85 1.60
N THR A 85 4.96 9.05 2.23
CA THR A 85 5.63 7.89 1.60
C THR A 85 5.43 6.62 2.40
N LEU A 86 4.93 5.57 1.75
CA LEU A 86 4.77 4.24 2.33
C LEU A 86 5.41 3.16 1.46
N VAL A 87 6.30 2.36 2.06
CA VAL A 87 6.90 1.17 1.45
C VAL A 87 6.57 -0.05 2.28
N VAL A 88 5.93 -1.05 1.68
CA VAL A 88 5.54 -2.30 2.37
C VAL A 88 5.99 -3.52 1.59
N MET A 89 6.57 -4.50 2.28
CA MET A 89 6.99 -5.77 1.70
C MET A 89 6.32 -6.93 2.41
N GLY A 90 5.64 -7.78 1.65
CA GLY A 90 5.02 -9.03 2.11
C GLY A 90 3.95 -8.89 3.19
N PRO A 91 2.98 -7.96 3.10
CA PRO A 91 1.85 -7.96 4.03
C PRO A 91 0.87 -9.09 3.70
N GLU A 92 0.24 -9.73 4.70
CA GLU A 92 -0.93 -10.57 4.41
C GLU A 92 -2.11 -9.66 4.04
N THR A 93 -2.43 -8.68 4.89
CA THR A 93 -3.47 -7.67 4.64
C THR A 93 -2.92 -6.26 4.80
N LEU A 94 -3.14 -5.42 3.78
CA LEU A 94 -2.78 -4.00 3.80
C LEU A 94 -3.96 -3.13 3.38
N VAL A 95 -4.32 -2.17 4.24
CA VAL A 95 -5.32 -1.14 3.97
C VAL A 95 -4.67 0.24 4.06
N VAL A 96 -4.74 1.01 2.98
CA VAL A 96 -4.13 2.36 2.92
C VAL A 96 -5.13 3.39 2.40
N MET A 97 -5.22 4.53 3.08
CA MET A 97 -6.06 5.66 2.67
C MET A 97 -5.22 6.92 2.46
N GLY A 98 -5.34 7.53 1.28
CA GLY A 98 -4.75 8.82 0.93
C GLY A 98 -3.22 8.90 0.99
N PRO A 99 -2.45 7.92 0.47
CA PRO A 99 -1.00 8.07 0.37
C PRO A 99 -0.63 9.03 -0.77
N GLU A 100 0.42 9.84 -0.63
CA GLU A 100 0.99 10.51 -1.82
C GLU A 100 1.73 9.47 -2.68
N THR A 101 2.66 8.72 -2.06
CA THR A 101 3.38 7.62 -2.72
C THR A 101 3.26 6.32 -1.94
N LEU A 102 2.83 5.26 -2.63
CA LEU A 102 2.74 3.91 -2.08
C LEU A 102 3.45 2.89 -2.97
N VAL A 103 4.40 2.14 -2.40
CA VAL A 103 5.08 1.01 -3.05
C VAL A 103 4.83 -0.26 -2.24
N VAL A 104 4.23 -1.28 -2.87
CA VAL A 104 3.93 -2.55 -2.22
C VAL A 104 4.45 -3.74 -3.03
N MET A 105 5.12 -4.67 -2.37
CA MET A 105 5.59 -5.91 -2.98
C MET A 105 5.01 -7.13 -2.28
N GLY A 106 4.36 -8.02 -3.05
CA GLY A 106 3.83 -9.30 -2.62
C GLY A 106 2.77 -9.26 -1.52
N PRO A 107 1.74 -8.40 -1.58
CA PRO A 107 0.62 -8.49 -0.65
C PRO A 107 -0.29 -9.68 -1.02
N GLU A 108 -0.86 -10.38 -0.03
CA GLU A 108 -1.99 -11.29 -0.34
C GLU A 108 -3.23 -10.45 -0.67
N THR A 109 -3.61 -9.53 0.22
CA THR A 109 -4.72 -8.59 0.01
C THR A 109 -4.26 -7.15 0.20
N LEU A 110 -4.59 -6.29 -0.77
CA LEU A 110 -4.31 -4.86 -0.73
C LEU A 110 -5.54 -4.03 -1.12
N ASP A 111 -6.01 -3.19 -0.19
CA ASP A 111 -7.05 -2.18 -0.39
C ASP A 111 -6.44 -0.78 -0.34
N VAL A 112 -6.58 0.00 -1.41
CA VAL A 112 -6.07 1.39 -1.46
C VAL A 112 -7.13 2.36 -1.93
N MET A 113 -7.29 3.47 -1.21
CA MET A 113 -8.18 4.57 -1.59
C MET A 113 -7.42 5.87 -1.76
N GLY A 114 -7.56 6.49 -2.94
CA GLY A 114 -7.04 7.83 -3.26
C GLY A 114 -5.52 8.00 -3.20
N PRO A 115 -4.69 7.09 -3.76
CA PRO A 115 -3.27 7.34 -3.88
C PRO A 115 -2.98 8.34 -5.01
N GLU A 116 -1.99 9.24 -4.86
CA GLU A 116 -1.48 9.98 -6.03
C GLU A 116 -0.66 9.03 -6.92
N THR A 117 0.31 8.33 -6.34
CA THR A 117 1.10 7.30 -7.03
C THR A 117 1.08 5.97 -6.30
N LEU A 118 0.74 4.90 -7.01
CA LEU A 118 0.74 3.53 -6.49
C LEU A 118 1.48 2.57 -7.43
N ASP A 119 2.55 1.95 -6.91
CA ASP A 119 3.29 0.87 -7.55
C ASP A 119 3.09 -0.44 -6.78
N VAL A 120 2.55 -1.47 -7.44
CA VAL A 120 2.33 -2.79 -6.82
C VAL A 120 2.91 -3.91 -7.66
N MET A 121 3.62 -4.83 -7.02
CA MET A 121 4.17 -6.03 -7.66
C MET A 121 3.67 -7.30 -6.98
N GLY A 122 3.06 -8.20 -7.77
CA GLY A 122 2.64 -9.53 -7.34
C GLY A 122 1.57 -9.57 -6.23
N PRO A 123 0.49 -8.78 -6.27
CA PRO A 123 -0.63 -8.97 -5.36
C PRO A 123 -1.46 -10.21 -5.76
N GLU A 124 -1.98 -10.97 -4.79
CA GLU A 124 -3.02 -11.96 -5.10
C GLU A 124 -4.35 -11.22 -5.39
N THR A 125 -4.78 -10.34 -4.47
CA THR A 125 -5.95 -9.48 -4.65
C THR A 125 -5.59 -8.02 -4.42
N LEU A 126 -5.97 -7.16 -5.38
CA LEU A 126 -5.79 -5.71 -5.30
C LEU A 126 -7.07 -4.97 -5.69
N ASP A 127 -7.59 -4.19 -4.74
CA ASP A 127 -8.71 -3.27 -4.94
C ASP A 127 -8.23 -1.82 -4.79
N VAL A 128 -8.38 -1.01 -5.85
CA VAL A 128 -7.95 0.41 -5.83
C VAL A 128 -9.07 1.33 -6.27
N MET A 129 -9.32 2.36 -5.46
CA MET A 129 -10.27 3.43 -5.78
C MET A 129 -9.56 4.76 -6.01
N THR A 130 -9.90 5.40 -7.13
CA THR A 130 -9.50 6.75 -7.52
C THR A 130 -7.99 7.05 -7.40
N PRO A 131 -7.10 6.23 -7.98
CA PRO A 131 -5.69 6.58 -8.06
C PRO A 131 -5.45 7.62 -9.17
N GLU A 132 -4.50 8.54 -9.00
CA GLU A 132 -4.06 9.35 -10.15
C GLU A 132 -3.21 8.47 -11.08
N THR A 133 -2.13 7.88 -10.56
CA THR A 133 -1.27 6.94 -11.31
C THR A 133 -1.19 5.59 -10.60
N LEU A 134 -1.48 4.53 -11.34
CA LEU A 134 -1.38 3.15 -10.86
C LEU A 134 -0.58 2.28 -11.84
N VAL A 135 0.49 1.67 -11.33
CA VAL A 135 1.28 0.65 -12.04
C VAL A 135 1.19 -0.67 -11.29
N VAL A 136 0.73 -1.72 -11.97
CA VAL A 136 0.61 -3.06 -11.37
C VAL A 136 1.29 -4.11 -12.24
N MET A 137 2.13 -4.92 -11.62
CA MET A 137 2.80 -6.06 -12.26
C MET A 137 2.30 -7.37 -11.66
N THR A 138 1.94 -8.32 -12.53
CA THR A 138 1.58 -9.70 -12.20
C THR A 138 0.52 -9.86 -11.08
N PRO A 139 -0.62 -9.13 -11.10
CA PRO A 139 -1.70 -9.40 -10.16
C PRO A 139 -2.47 -10.67 -10.57
N GLU A 140 -2.94 -11.46 -9.59
CA GLU A 140 -3.93 -12.50 -9.91
C GLU A 140 -5.30 -11.86 -10.17
N THR A 141 -5.81 -11.09 -9.20
CA THR A 141 -7.06 -10.33 -9.34
C THR A 141 -6.82 -8.84 -9.09
N LEU A 142 -7.25 -8.00 -10.02
CA LEU A 142 -7.16 -6.55 -9.92
C LEU A 142 -8.51 -5.89 -10.26
N VAL A 143 -9.05 -5.13 -9.31
CA VAL A 143 -10.22 -4.27 -9.51
C VAL A 143 -9.83 -2.81 -9.31
N VAL A 144 -10.09 -1.97 -10.32
CA VAL A 144 -9.76 -0.54 -10.26
C VAL A 144 -10.96 0.31 -10.68
N MET A 145 -11.27 1.33 -9.87
CA MET A 145 -12.33 2.30 -10.18
C MET A 145 -11.77 3.71 -10.29
N GLY A 146 -12.01 4.36 -11.42
CA GLY A 146 -11.68 5.76 -11.67
C GLY A 146 -10.20 6.13 -11.64
N PRO A 147 -9.27 5.35 -12.24
CA PRO A 147 -7.88 5.79 -12.35
C PRO A 147 -7.74 6.88 -13.43
N GLU A 148 -6.88 7.87 -13.23
CA GLU A 148 -6.49 8.75 -14.36
C GLU A 148 -5.59 7.96 -15.31
N THR A 149 -4.51 7.35 -14.80
CA THR A 149 -3.61 6.49 -15.56
C THR A 149 -3.45 5.13 -14.91
N LEU A 150 -3.68 4.07 -15.68
CA LEU A 150 -3.50 2.69 -15.26
C LEU A 150 -2.65 1.90 -16.26
N ASP A 151 -1.48 1.45 -15.81
CA ASP A 151 -0.58 0.54 -16.51
C ASP A 151 -0.56 -0.83 -15.82
N VAL A 152 -1.00 -1.89 -16.51
CA VAL A 152 -1.03 -3.25 -15.96
C VAL A 152 -0.28 -4.23 -16.85
N MET A 153 0.62 -5.01 -16.26
CA MET A 153 1.33 -6.10 -16.93
C MET A 153 0.94 -7.46 -16.38
N THR A 154 0.55 -8.34 -17.29
CA THR A 154 0.24 -9.76 -17.09
C THR A 154 -0.72 -10.05 -15.93
N PRO A 155 -1.92 -9.43 -15.89
CA PRO A 155 -2.95 -9.81 -14.91
C PRO A 155 -3.63 -11.12 -15.32
N GLU A 156 -4.01 -11.96 -14.37
CA GLU A 156 -4.95 -13.06 -14.68
C GLU A 156 -6.36 -12.50 -14.91
N THR A 157 -6.88 -11.77 -13.93
CA THR A 157 -8.19 -11.10 -14.03
C THR A 157 -8.06 -9.61 -13.75
N LEU A 158 -8.56 -8.79 -14.68
CA LEU A 158 -8.57 -7.33 -14.57
C LEU A 158 -9.97 -6.77 -14.85
N ASP A 159 -10.55 -6.12 -13.84
CA ASP A 159 -11.81 -5.37 -13.92
C ASP A 159 -11.54 -3.87 -13.72
N VAL A 160 -11.80 -3.04 -14.74
CA VAL A 160 -11.55 -1.58 -14.67
C VAL A 160 -12.78 -0.77 -15.04
N MET A 161 -13.16 0.16 -14.17
CA MET A 161 -14.26 1.09 -14.43
C MET A 161 -13.77 2.52 -14.57
N THR A 162 -14.22 3.18 -15.64
CA THR A 162 -14.02 4.60 -15.94
C THR A 162 -12.57 5.09 -15.84
N PRO A 163 -11.58 4.43 -16.47
CA PRO A 163 -10.23 4.97 -16.54
C PRO A 163 -10.14 6.10 -17.58
N GLU A 164 -9.32 7.13 -17.37
CA GLU A 164 -9.00 8.04 -18.48
C GLU A 164 -8.06 7.33 -19.47
N THR A 165 -6.92 6.84 -18.99
CA THR A 165 -5.96 6.05 -19.77
C THR A 165 -5.77 4.67 -19.16
N LEU A 166 -5.98 3.63 -19.98
CA LEU A 166 -5.76 2.24 -19.62
C LEU A 166 -4.82 1.56 -20.62
N VAL A 167 -3.67 1.10 -20.13
CA VAL A 167 -2.70 0.29 -20.89
C VAL A 167 -2.54 -1.07 -20.23
N VAL A 168 -2.83 -2.14 -20.98
CA VAL A 168 -2.77 -3.51 -20.46
C VAL A 168 -1.96 -4.40 -21.40
N MET A 169 -1.00 -5.14 -20.86
CA MET A 169 -0.20 -6.10 -21.62
C MET A 169 -0.40 -7.52 -21.08
N GLY A 170 -0.82 -8.44 -21.95
CA GLY A 170 -0.95 -9.87 -21.66
C GLY A 170 -1.98 -10.26 -20.60
N PRO A 171 -3.21 -9.68 -20.56
CA PRO A 171 -4.23 -10.15 -19.63
C PRO A 171 -4.80 -11.51 -20.06
N GLU A 172 -5.06 -12.42 -19.12
CA GLU A 172 -5.89 -13.58 -19.42
C GLU A 172 -7.35 -13.14 -19.61
N THR A 173 -7.87 -12.35 -18.66
CA THR A 173 -9.20 -11.74 -18.75
C THR A 173 -9.13 -10.25 -18.46
N LEU A 174 -9.58 -9.44 -19.42
CA LEU A 174 -9.82 -8.01 -19.24
C LEU A 174 -11.31 -7.68 -19.43
N VAL A 175 -11.92 -7.08 -18.41
CA VAL A 175 -13.21 -6.40 -18.50
C VAL A 175 -13.02 -4.92 -18.19
N THR A 176 -13.45 -4.06 -19.11
CA THR A 176 -13.38 -2.62 -18.88
C THR A 176 -14.61 -1.88 -19.37
N MET A 177 -15.00 -0.83 -18.63
CA MET A 177 -16.13 0.03 -18.95
C MET A 177 -15.71 1.49 -18.96
N GLY A 178 -16.04 2.19 -20.05
CA GLY A 178 -15.86 3.64 -20.17
C GLY A 178 -14.42 4.15 -20.17
N PRO A 179 -13.43 3.47 -20.78
CA PRO A 179 -12.11 4.08 -20.97
C PRO A 179 -12.18 5.22 -21.99
N GLU A 180 -11.54 6.36 -21.71
CA GLU A 180 -11.31 7.38 -22.75
C GLU A 180 -10.27 6.86 -23.77
N THR A 181 -9.14 6.36 -23.26
CA THR A 181 -8.09 5.72 -24.05
C THR A 181 -7.82 4.32 -23.56
N LEU A 182 -7.96 3.33 -24.44
CA LEU A 182 -7.62 1.94 -24.18
C LEU A 182 -6.53 1.44 -25.14
N VAL A 183 -5.43 0.95 -24.59
CA VAL A 183 -4.39 0.20 -25.28
C VAL A 183 -4.30 -1.19 -24.65
N VAL A 184 -4.59 -2.24 -25.42
CA VAL A 184 -4.46 -3.62 -24.94
C VAL A 184 -3.63 -4.46 -25.90
N MET A 185 -2.66 -5.21 -25.38
CA MET A 185 -1.78 -6.06 -26.17
C MET A 185 -1.85 -7.50 -25.71
N ASN A 186 -2.04 -8.44 -26.65
CA ASN A 186 -2.08 -9.89 -26.40
C ASN A 186 -3.10 -10.37 -25.32
N PRO A 187 -4.37 -9.94 -25.35
CA PRO A 187 -5.38 -10.49 -24.43
C PRO A 187 -5.81 -11.90 -24.84
N GLU A 188 -6.12 -12.77 -23.87
CA GLU A 188 -6.84 -14.02 -24.17
C GLU A 188 -8.35 -13.77 -24.26
N THR A 189 -8.92 -13.12 -23.24
CA THR A 189 -10.33 -12.73 -23.17
C THR A 189 -10.46 -11.22 -22.97
N LEU A 190 -11.30 -10.59 -23.79
CA LEU A 190 -11.48 -9.14 -23.79
C LEU A 190 -12.96 -8.76 -23.86
N VAL A 191 -13.43 -8.03 -22.86
CA VAL A 191 -14.78 -7.44 -22.78
C VAL A 191 -14.64 -5.94 -22.60
N ILE A 192 -15.02 -5.17 -23.61
CA ILE A 192 -14.95 -3.71 -23.58
C ILE A 192 -16.35 -3.13 -23.76
N MET A 193 -16.72 -2.22 -22.87
CA MET A 193 -17.95 -1.45 -22.95
C MET A 193 -17.61 0.03 -23.11
N THR A 194 -18.17 0.65 -24.15
CA THR A 194 -18.15 2.11 -24.40
C THR A 194 -16.76 2.76 -24.37
N PRO A 195 -15.78 2.33 -25.19
CA PRO A 195 -14.52 3.06 -25.32
C PRO A 195 -14.69 4.30 -26.22
N GLU A 196 -14.01 5.40 -25.92
CA GLU A 196 -13.88 6.51 -26.88
C GLU A 196 -12.80 6.21 -27.92
N THR A 197 -11.61 5.81 -27.47
CA THR A 197 -10.48 5.41 -28.32
C THR A 197 -10.00 4.00 -27.96
N LEU A 198 -9.82 3.16 -28.98
CA LEU A 198 -9.39 1.76 -28.82
C LEU A 198 -8.19 1.46 -29.74
N VAL A 199 -7.10 0.96 -29.13
CA VAL A 199 -5.94 0.38 -29.79
C VAL A 199 -5.73 -1.05 -29.28
N VAL A 200 -5.70 -2.02 -30.20
CA VAL A 200 -5.51 -3.45 -29.93
C VAL A 200 -4.40 -4.00 -30.82
#